data_AF-A0A372QEI9-F1
#
_entry.id   AF-A0A372QEI9-F1
#
_cell.length_a   1.000
_cell.length_b   1.000
_cell.length_c   1.000
_cell.angle_alpha   90.00
_cell.angle_beta   90.00
_cell.angle_gamma   90.00
#
_symmetry.space_group_name_H-M   'P 1'
#
loop_
_entity.id
_entity.type
_entity.pdbx_description
1 polymer ?
#
loop_
_entity_poly.entity_id
_entity_poly.type
_entity_poly.pdbx_seq_one_letter_code
_entity_poly.pdbx_strand_id
1 'polypeptide(L)' 'MNSNQQNRQFRQFPRQPWSDREDTNLILLVHFIGINWARISIVLGRSALHCRRRYLRLVALGSK' A
#
# COMPACT_ATOMS: atom_id res chain seq x y z
N MET A 1 28.28 5.51 -19.33
CA MET A 1 26.93 6.11 -19.28
C MET A 1 25.89 5.01 -19.00
N ASN A 2 25.35 4.92 -17.79
CA ASN A 2 23.89 4.95 -17.58
C ASN A 2 23.63 5.11 -16.08
N SER A 3 23.25 6.33 -15.74
CA SER A 3 22.83 6.78 -14.42
C SER A 3 21.50 6.13 -14.09
N ASN A 4 21.37 5.52 -12.90
CA ASN A 4 20.22 5.76 -12.01
C ASN A 4 20.39 4.95 -10.73
N GLN A 5 21.11 5.58 -9.80
CA GLN A 5 20.97 5.32 -8.38
C GLN A 5 19.47 5.38 -8.02
N GLN A 6 18.91 4.25 -7.61
CA GLN A 6 17.78 4.25 -6.68
C GLN A 6 18.13 3.27 -5.56
N ASN A 7 19.10 3.69 -4.76
CA ASN A 7 19.28 3.25 -3.39
C ASN A 7 17.96 3.52 -2.64
N ARG A 8 17.05 2.54 -2.60
CA ARG A 8 15.87 2.60 -1.76
C ARG A 8 16.08 1.64 -0.60
N GLN A 9 16.72 2.18 0.43
CA GLN A 9 16.58 1.81 1.83
C GLN A 9 15.50 0.73 2.04
N PHE A 10 15.91 -0.53 2.01
CA PHE A 10 15.10 -1.65 2.47
C PHE A 10 15.06 -1.59 4.00
N ARG A 11 14.43 -0.56 4.56
CA ARG A 11 13.85 -0.70 5.90
C ARG A 11 12.81 -1.78 5.73
N GLN A 12 13.15 -3.00 6.14
CA GLN A 12 12.22 -4.11 6.20
C GLN A 12 11.08 -3.66 7.11
N PHE A 13 10.01 -3.12 6.52
CA PHE A 13 8.78 -2.90 7.23
C PHE A 13 8.34 -4.26 7.76
N PRO A 14 7.99 -4.37 9.04
CA PRO A 14 7.78 -5.66 9.67
C PRO A 14 6.72 -6.42 8.88
N ARG A 15 6.92 -7.75 8.75
CA ARG A 15 6.01 -8.69 8.06
C ARG A 15 4.68 -8.85 8.79
N GLN A 16 4.19 -7.79 9.43
CA GLN A 16 2.93 -7.78 10.15
C GLN A 16 1.82 -8.07 9.16
N PRO A 17 0.95 -9.05 9.46
CA PRO A 17 -0.21 -9.34 8.65
C PRO A 17 -1.08 -8.07 8.53
N TRP A 18 -1.84 -8.00 7.44
CA TRP A 18 -2.88 -6.99 7.29
C TRP A 18 -4.07 -7.40 8.14
N SER A 19 -4.55 -6.50 8.98
CA SER A 19 -5.81 -6.67 9.69
C SER A 19 -7.00 -6.23 8.85
N ASP A 20 -8.18 -6.79 9.11
CA ASP A 20 -9.42 -6.44 8.41
C ASP A 20 -9.77 -4.95 8.54
N ARG A 21 -9.38 -4.34 9.69
CA ARG A 21 -9.50 -2.90 9.92
C ARG A 21 -8.59 -2.09 9.00
N GLU A 22 -7.34 -2.52 8.80
CA GLU A 22 -6.41 -1.87 7.87
C GLU A 22 -6.89 -2.01 6.42
N ASP A 23 -7.46 -3.15 6.04
CA ASP A 23 -8.04 -3.35 4.71
C ASP A 23 -9.24 -2.44 4.47
N THR A 24 -10.13 -2.33 5.45
CA THR A 24 -11.28 -1.42 5.40
C THR A 24 -10.80 0.03 5.25
N ASN A 25 -9.83 0.44 6.07
CA ASN A 25 -9.24 1.78 5.98
C ASN A 25 -8.56 2.01 4.62
N LEU A 26 -7.86 1.01 4.09
CA LEU A 26 -7.23 1.08 2.77
C LEU A 26 -8.26 1.32 1.67
N ILE A 27 -9.36 0.58 1.67
CA ILE A 27 -10.44 0.73 0.69
C ILE A 27 -11.09 2.12 0.81
N LEU A 28 -11.42 2.54 2.04
CA LEU A 28 -12.01 3.86 2.29
C LEU A 28 -11.07 4.98 1.84
N LEU A 29 -9.79 4.91 2.17
CA LEU A 29 -8.82 5.93 1.77
C LEU A 29 -8.65 5.99 0.25
N VAL A 30 -8.65 4.84 -0.44
CA VAL A 30 -8.65 4.82 -1.92
C VAL A 30 -9.92 5.43 -2.48
N HIS A 31 -11.08 5.21 -1.84
CA HIS A 31 -12.35 5.80 -2.26
C HIS A 31 -12.39 7.32 -2.07
N PHE A 32 -11.93 7.82 -0.92
CA PHE A 32 -11.97 9.27 -0.60
C PHE A 32 -10.86 10.09 -1.27
N ILE A 33 -9.64 9.55 -1.34
CA ILE A 33 -8.45 10.27 -1.83
C ILE A 33 -8.17 9.94 -3.30
N GLY A 34 -8.64 8.78 -3.78
CA GLY A 34 -8.24 8.21 -5.07
C GLY A 34 -6.96 7.37 -4.96
N ILE A 35 -6.37 7.05 -6.12
CA ILE A 35 -5.18 6.19 -6.24
C ILE A 35 -3.90 6.97 -5.91
N ASN A 36 -3.82 7.51 -4.69
CA ASN A 36 -2.64 8.23 -4.19
C ASN A 36 -1.94 7.42 -3.09
N TRP A 37 -1.14 6.44 -3.50
CA TRP A 37 -0.47 5.51 -2.59
C TRP A 37 0.51 6.19 -1.63
N ALA A 38 1.12 7.31 -2.02
CA ALA A 38 2.01 8.07 -1.15
C ALA A 38 1.23 8.64 0.05
N ARG A 39 0.10 9.31 -0.21
CA ARG A 39 -0.75 9.86 0.85
C ARG A 39 -1.35 8.76 1.72
N ILE A 40 -1.84 7.69 1.11
CA ILE A 40 -2.42 6.53 1.80
C ILE A 40 -1.37 5.84 2.69
N SER A 41 -0.12 5.70 2.20
CA SER A 41 0.98 5.09 2.96
C SER A 41 1.30 5.83 4.25
N ILE A 42 1.21 7.16 4.23
CA ILE A 42 1.44 8.01 5.40
C ILE A 42 0.34 7.79 6.43
N VAL A 43 -0.93 7.73 5.99
CA VAL A 43 -2.09 7.53 6.88
C VAL A 43 -2.09 6.12 7.50
N LEU A 44 -1.77 5.09 6.72
CA LEU A 44 -1.73 3.70 7.21
C LEU A 44 -0.43 3.35 7.93
N GLY A 45 0.61 4.18 7.85
CA GLY A 45 1.94 3.84 8.37
C GLY A 45 2.57 2.62 7.68
N ARG A 46 2.13 2.27 6.47
CA ARG A 46 2.58 1.12 5.68
C ARG A 46 3.22 1.61 4.38
N SER A 47 4.16 0.87 3.81
CA SER A 47 4.76 1.25 2.51
C SER A 47 3.71 1.37 1.40
N ALA A 48 3.80 2.42 0.58
CA ALA A 48 2.94 2.65 -0.58
C ALA A 48 2.85 1.43 -1.52
N LEU A 49 3.96 0.69 -1.67
CA LEU A 49 3.99 -0.55 -2.45
C LEU A 49 3.12 -1.65 -1.83
N HIS A 50 3.14 -1.78 -0.50
CA HIS A 50 2.31 -2.75 0.21
C HIS A 50 0.83 -2.40 0.12
N CYS A 51 0.49 -1.11 0.30
CA CYS A 51 -0.88 -0.62 0.14
C CYS A 51 -1.44 -0.96 -1.25
N ARG A 52 -0.67 -0.67 -2.31
CA ARG A 52 -1.07 -1.01 -3.68
C ARG A 52 -1.27 -2.52 -3.87
N ARG A 53 -0.32 -3.35 -3.44
CA ARG A 53 -0.40 -4.81 -3.57
C ARG A 53 -1.60 -5.38 -2.81
N ARG A 54 -1.87 -4.87 -1.60
CA ARG A 54 -3.01 -5.30 -0.79
C ARG A 54 -4.32 -4.93 -1.45
N TYR A 55 -4.45 -3.68 -1.91
CA TYR A 55 -5.65 -3.21 -2.59
C TYR A 55 -5.98 -4.06 -3.83
N LEU A 56 -4.98 -4.35 -4.68
CA LEU A 56 -5.17 -5.23 -5.84
C LEU A 56 -5.66 -6.63 -5.44
N ARG A 57 -5.14 -7.19 -4.33
CA ARG A 57 -5.60 -8.47 -3.81
C ARG A 57 -7.05 -8.39 -3.28
N LEU A 58 -7.41 -7.33 -2.57
CA LEU A 58 -8.77 -7.13 -2.06
C LEU A 58 -9.77 -7.00 -3.21
N VAL A 59 -9.45 -6.22 -4.24
CA VAL A 59 -10.29 -6.06 -5.43
C VAL A 59 -10.42 -7.38 -6.20
N ALA A 60 -9.33 -8.14 -6.34
CA ALA A 60 -9.36 -9.45 -7.00
C ALA A 60 -10.19 -10.50 -6.23
N LEU A 61 -10.20 -10.42 -4.88
CA LEU A 61 -10.97 -11.34 -4.03
C LEU A 61 -12.45 -10.94 -3.90
N GLY A 62 -12.79 -9.68 -4.14
CA GLY A 62 -14.18 -9.18 -4.13
C GLY A 62 -15.03 -9.53 -5.36
N SER A 63 -14.52 -10.36 -6.28
CA SER A 63 -15.20 -10.78 -7.52
C SER A 63 -15.84 -12.17 -7.44
N LYS A 64 -16.41 -12.57 -6.29
CA LYS A 64 -17.20 -13.80 -6.15
C LYS A 64 -18.54 -13.53 -5.50
#